data_AF-A0A0Q6A8W0-F1
#
_entry.id   AF-A0A0Q6A8W0-F1
#
_cell.length_a   1.000
_cell.length_b   1.000
_cell.length_c   1.000
_cell.angle_alpha   90.00
_cell.angle_beta   90.00
_cell.angle_gamma   90.00
#
_symmetry.space_group_name_H-M   'P 1'
#
loop_
_entity.id
_entity.type
_entity.pdbx_description
1 polymer ?
#
loop_
_entity_poly.entity_id
_entity_poly.type
_entity_poly.pdbx_seq_one_letter_code
_entity_poly.pdbx_strand_id
1 'polypeptide(L)' 'MPYRSNNDLPAGVRHHLPPHALDIYREAFNHAFASHAGDLRQEEIAHRTAWAAVKRSYVKLGDEWVPRRPGW' A
#
# COMPACT_ATOMS: atom_id res chain seq x y z
N MET A 1 10.44 -1.93 -8.88
CA MET A 1 11.51 -2.10 -7.85
C MET A 1 10.88 -2.04 -6.46
N PRO A 2 11.41 -2.75 -5.43
CA PRO A 2 10.92 -2.62 -4.06
C PRO A 2 11.26 -1.24 -3.47
N TYR A 3 10.38 -0.72 -2.63
CA TYR A 3 10.51 0.57 -1.97
C TYR A 3 11.33 0.44 -0.67
N ARG A 4 12.40 1.24 -0.52
CA ARG A 4 13.26 1.19 0.67
C ARG A 4 12.67 1.98 1.83
N SER A 5 11.98 3.07 1.52
CA SER A 5 11.36 3.97 2.49
C SER A 5 9.98 4.44 2.01
N ASN A 6 9.17 4.97 2.91
CA ASN A 6 7.87 5.57 2.56
C ASN A 6 8.03 6.79 1.63
N ASN A 7 9.22 7.42 1.63
CA ASN A 7 9.53 8.52 0.73
C ASN A 7 9.75 8.06 -0.71
N ASP A 8 10.01 6.78 -0.96
CA ASP A 8 10.18 6.24 -2.31
C ASP A 8 8.83 5.88 -2.97
N LEU A 9 7.74 5.90 -2.19
CA LEU A 9 6.40 5.58 -2.68
C LEU A 9 5.90 6.64 -3.71
N PRO A 10 4.97 6.26 -4.60
CA PRO A 10 4.38 7.21 -5.55
C PRO A 10 3.79 8.42 -4.84
N ALA A 11 3.94 9.62 -5.43
CA ALA A 11 3.47 10.87 -4.81
C ALA A 11 1.98 10.82 -4.41
N GLY A 12 1.11 10.28 -5.28
CA GLY A 12 -0.31 10.11 -4.95
C GLY A 12 -0.56 9.20 -3.74
N VAL A 13 0.30 8.22 -3.49
CA VAL A 13 0.21 7.37 -2.29
C VAL A 13 0.66 8.15 -1.06
N ARG A 14 1.81 8.83 -1.14
CA ARG A 14 2.40 9.63 -0.05
C ARG A 14 1.52 10.80 0.43
N HIS A 15 0.83 11.46 -0.49
CA HIS A 15 0.02 12.64 -0.16
C HIS A 15 -1.37 12.29 0.40
N HIS A 16 -1.90 11.11 0.11
CA HIS A 16 -3.27 10.73 0.49
C HIS A 16 -3.33 9.73 1.65
N LEU A 17 -2.22 9.05 1.98
CA LEU A 17 -2.19 8.07 3.05
C LEU A 17 -1.50 8.61 4.32
N PRO A 18 -2.05 8.31 5.51
CA PRO A 18 -1.34 8.58 6.76
C PRO A 18 -0.07 7.71 6.88
N PRO A 19 0.92 8.10 7.71
CA PRO A 19 2.22 7.43 7.79
C PRO A 19 2.16 5.92 7.96
N HIS A 20 1.28 5.42 8.84
CA HIS A 20 1.16 3.99 9.07
C HIS A 20 0.53 3.24 7.87
N ALA A 21 -0.37 3.87 7.11
CA ALA A 21 -0.86 3.29 5.87
C ALA A 21 0.22 3.21 4.79
N LEU A 22 1.18 4.15 4.78
CA LEU A 22 2.36 4.08 3.90
C LEU A 22 3.25 2.89 4.25
N ASP A 23 3.46 2.62 5.54
CA ASP A 23 4.22 1.45 5.98
C ASP A 23 3.57 0.14 5.50
N ILE A 24 2.25 0.00 5.72
CA ILE A 24 1.49 -1.17 5.25
C ILE A 24 1.60 -1.32 3.74
N TYR A 25 1.47 -0.21 3.00
CA TYR A 25 1.59 -0.21 1.55
C TYR A 25 2.97 -0.70 1.10
N ARG A 26 4.04 -0.11 1.66
CA ARG A 26 5.44 -0.45 1.35
C ARG A 26 5.71 -1.93 1.62
N GLU A 27 5.34 -2.42 2.79
CA GLU A 27 5.61 -3.80 3.20
C GLU A 27 4.86 -4.80 2.32
N ALA A 28 3.56 -4.57 2.11
CA ALA A 28 2.74 -5.43 1.26
C ALA A 28 3.21 -5.40 -0.21
N PHE A 29 3.60 -4.23 -0.72
CA PHE A 29 4.17 -4.10 -2.06
C PHE A 29 5.47 -4.91 -2.17
N ASN A 30 6.42 -4.70 -1.26
CA ASN A 30 7.73 -5.35 -1.32
C ASN A 30 7.60 -6.87 -1.21
N HIS A 31 6.72 -7.34 -0.33
CA HIS A 31 6.43 -8.76 -0.18
C HIS A 31 5.85 -9.34 -1.48
N ALA A 32 4.79 -8.73 -2.02
CA ALA A 32 4.16 -9.20 -3.26
C ALA A 32 5.11 -9.10 -4.46
N PHE A 33 5.91 -8.04 -4.55
CA PHE A 33 6.93 -7.89 -5.58
C PHE A 33 7.94 -9.04 -5.50
N ALA A 34 8.44 -9.38 -4.31
CA ALA A 34 9.34 -10.52 -4.14
C ALA A 34 8.67 -11.87 -4.49
N SER A 35 7.40 -12.07 -4.12
CA SER A 35 6.66 -13.30 -4.42
C SER A 35 6.37 -13.51 -5.91
N HIS A 36 6.26 -12.44 -6.70
CA HIS A 36 5.98 -12.48 -8.13
C HIS A 36 7.21 -12.21 -9.01
N ALA A 37 8.43 -12.44 -8.49
CA ALA A 37 9.66 -12.25 -9.25
C ALA A 37 9.67 -13.07 -10.55
N GLY A 38 9.82 -12.37 -11.69
CA GLY A 38 9.86 -12.99 -13.01
C GLY A 38 8.54 -12.96 -13.80
N ASP A 39 7.43 -12.50 -13.20
CA ASP A 39 6.19 -12.21 -13.93
C ASP A 39 6.27 -10.79 -14.54
N LEU A 40 5.85 -10.62 -15.80
CA LEU A 40 5.75 -9.31 -16.45
C LEU A 40 4.78 -8.36 -15.72
N ARG A 41 3.83 -8.91 -14.97
CA ARG A 41 2.83 -8.18 -14.19
C ARG A 41 3.19 -8.04 -12.71
N GLN A 42 4.40 -8.43 -12.32
CA GLN A 42 4.88 -8.38 -10.94
C GLN A 42 4.57 -7.06 -10.24
N GLU A 43 4.85 -5.93 -10.91
CA GLU A 43 4.61 -4.59 -10.37
C GLU A 43 3.12 -4.28 -10.22
N GLU A 44 2.30 -4.62 -11.22
CA GLU A 44 0.84 -4.45 -11.16
C GLU A 44 0.23 -5.26 -10.01
N ILE A 45 0.65 -6.52 -9.86
CA ILE A 45 0.19 -7.41 -8.79
C ILE A 45 0.62 -6.87 -7.43
N ALA A 46 1.85 -6.37 -7.30
CA ALA A 46 2.35 -5.78 -6.07
C ALA A 46 1.56 -4.54 -5.66
N HIS A 47 1.26 -3.63 -6.60
CA HIS A 47 0.42 -2.46 -6.35
C HIS A 47 -1.00 -2.84 -5.92
N ARG A 48 -1.62 -3.82 -6.59
CA ARG A 48 -2.96 -4.31 -6.22
C ARG A 48 -2.97 -4.89 -4.81
N THR A 49 -1.95 -5.69 -4.47
CA THR A 49 -1.81 -6.31 -3.15
C THR A 49 -1.60 -5.26 -2.06
N ALA A 50 -0.74 -4.28 -2.30
CA ALA A 50 -0.50 -3.17 -1.39
C ALA A 50 -1.77 -2.35 -1.12
N TRP A 51 -2.53 -2.02 -2.16
CA TRP A 51 -3.81 -1.32 -2.00
C TRP A 51 -4.86 -2.16 -1.24
N ALA A 52 -4.89 -3.47 -1.48
CA ALA A 52 -5.77 -4.36 -0.73
C ALA A 52 -5.40 -4.40 0.77
N ALA A 53 -4.11 -4.42 1.10
CA ALA A 53 -3.63 -4.37 2.48
C ALA A 53 -4.03 -3.05 3.17
N VAL A 54 -3.83 -1.91 2.50
CA VAL A 54 -4.28 -0.60 3.03
C VAL A 54 -5.79 -0.58 3.26
N LYS A 55 -6.59 -1.04 2.30
CA LYS A 55 -8.08 -1.06 2.41
C LYS A 55 -8.60 -2.00 3.51
N ARG A 56 -7.82 -2.98 3.94
CA ARG A 56 -8.16 -3.85 5.09
C ARG A 56 -8.02 -3.10 6.41
N SER A 57 -7.01 -2.24 6.53
CA SER A 57 -6.71 -1.52 7.77
C SER A 57 -7.22 -0.08 7.79
N TYR A 58 -7.60 0.47 6.63
CA TYR A 58 -8.06 1.84 6.44
C TYR A 58 -9.31 1.88 5.56
N VAL A 59 -10.18 2.86 5.82
CA VAL A 59 -11.34 3.17 4.98
C VAL A 59 -11.21 4.61 4.48
N LYS A 60 -11.62 4.84 3.23
CA LYS A 60 -11.65 6.18 2.65
C LYS A 60 -12.96 6.87 3.08
N LEU A 61 -12.86 7.98 3.80
CA LEU A 61 -13.98 8.85 4.19
C LEU A 61 -13.78 10.22 3.53
N GLY A 62 -14.59 10.52 2.52
CA GLY A 62 -14.38 11.70 1.68
C GLY A 62 -13.03 11.61 0.96
N ASP A 63 -12.14 12.56 1.23
CA ASP A 63 -10.79 12.62 0.66
C ASP A 63 -9.71 12.03 1.58
N GLU A 64 -10.07 11.60 2.78
CA GLU A 64 -9.12 11.11 3.78
C GLU A 64 -9.18 9.59 3.97
N TRP A 65 -8.06 8.99 4.35
CA TRP A 65 -7.97 7.59 4.75
C TRP A 65 -7.87 7.49 6.26
N VAL A 66 -8.91 6.94 6.90
CA VAL A 66 -8.96 6.77 8.36
C VAL A 66 -8.76 5.29 8.74
N PRO A 67 -8.11 4.98 9.88
CA PRO A 67 -7.97 3.61 10.34
C PRO A 67 -9.33 2.94 10.51
N ARG A 68 -9.48 1.74 9.95
CA ARG A 68 -10.63 0.86 10.18
C ARG A 68 -10.53 0.37 11.62
N ARG A 69 -11.33 0.95 12.52
CA ARG A 69 -11.47 0.43 13.88
C ARG A 69 -12.38 -0.81 13.86
N PRO A 70 -11.98 -1.94 14.46
CA PRO A 70 -12.89 -3.05 14.68
C PRO A 70 -13.87 -2.63 15.79
N GLY A 71 -15.13 -2.38 15.43
CA GLY A 71 -16.16 -2.00 16.42
C GLY A 71 -17.35 -1.17 15.92
N TRP A 72 -17.55 -1.03 14.61
CA TRP A 72 -18.78 -0.49 14.01
C TRP A 72 -19.39 -1.52 13.08
#